data_AF-A0A3L7TC86-F1
#
_entry.id   AF-A0A3L7TC86-F1
#
_cell.length_a   1.000
_cell.length_b   1.000
_cell.length_c   1.000
_cell.angle_alpha   90.00
_cell.angle_beta   90.00
_cell.angle_gamma   90.00
#
_symmetry.space_group_name_H-M   'P 1'
#
loop_
_entity.id
_entity.type
_entity.pdbx_description
1 polymer ?
#
loop_
_entity_poly.entity_id
_entity_poly.type
_entity_poly.pdbx_seq_one_letter_code
_entity_poly.pdbx_strand_id
1 'polypeptide(L)'
;MTKQFLFAAVAASVAAATASADLVCGWTMATAIPALTTGVSYNYGAADLGTGAAGSMLSSAHAAAATTYSSPAGNGSTYSLSSNNWTMGDNYQVAFSTVGSAGLSISWDQTRSGTGPATFDALLSIDGGATWTNLLAGYSIVQAGLMGTGTTSWNTVTNQVGFTQTVALGLDAENLADVRVRFSSTVTTAAAGTNRIDNIMVTNNIPSPGAIALLGLAGLVARRRR
;
A
#
# COMPACT_ATOMS: atom_id res chain seq x y z
N MET A 1 -14.91 -57.15 34.95
CA MET A 1 -15.53 -55.89 35.41
C MET A 1 -14.42 -54.93 35.83
N THR A 2 -14.36 -53.74 35.20
CA THR A 2 -13.84 -52.45 35.73
C THR A 2 -12.39 -52.36 36.22
N LYS A 3 -11.49 -51.47 35.78
CA LYS A 3 -11.55 -50.21 35.02
C LYS A 3 -10.13 -49.97 34.46
N GLN A 4 -9.98 -49.90 33.13
CA GLN A 4 -8.81 -49.30 32.49
C GLN A 4 -9.14 -47.84 32.19
N PHE A 5 -8.53 -46.92 32.93
CA PHE A 5 -8.54 -45.50 32.61
C PHE A 5 -7.20 -44.90 33.03
N LEU A 6 -6.74 -43.92 32.23
CA LEU A 6 -5.57 -43.04 32.43
C LEU A 6 -4.22 -43.71 32.07
N PHE A 7 -3.35 -43.19 31.20
CA PHE A 7 -3.18 -41.86 30.60
C PHE A 7 -2.54 -42.03 29.20
N ALA A 8 -3.18 -41.50 28.16
CA ALA A 8 -2.48 -41.11 26.94
C ALA A 8 -2.72 -39.61 26.76
N ALA A 9 -2.04 -38.81 27.57
CA ALA A 9 -1.91 -37.39 27.32
C ALA A 9 -0.99 -37.22 26.10
N VAL A 10 -1.56 -37.34 24.90
CA VAL A 10 -0.91 -36.82 23.70
C VAL A 10 -0.93 -35.31 23.84
N ALA A 11 0.21 -34.74 24.20
CA ALA A 11 0.49 -33.33 24.16
C ALA A 11 0.41 -32.88 22.69
N ALA A 12 -0.78 -32.53 22.21
CA ALA A 12 -0.93 -31.74 20.99
C ALA A 12 -0.86 -30.26 21.40
N SER A 13 0.36 -29.74 21.53
CA SER A 13 0.60 -28.30 21.54
C SER A 13 0.29 -27.77 20.15
N VAL A 14 -0.99 -27.51 19.88
CA VAL A 14 -1.43 -26.82 18.67
C VAL A 14 -1.02 -25.36 18.84
N ALA A 15 0.07 -24.95 18.19
CA ALA A 15 0.33 -23.55 17.96
C ALA A 15 -0.80 -23.01 17.07
N ALA A 16 -1.71 -22.22 17.64
CA ALA A 16 -2.69 -21.48 16.87
C ALA A 16 -1.93 -20.43 16.03
N ALA A 17 -1.70 -20.74 14.76
CA ALA A 17 -1.13 -19.76 13.84
C ALA A 17 -2.22 -18.73 13.52
N THR A 18 -2.04 -17.51 14.01
CA THR A 18 -2.84 -16.34 13.63
C THR A 18 -2.62 -16.05 12.14
N ALA A 19 -3.63 -15.49 11.45
CA ALA A 19 -3.39 -14.90 10.13
C ALA A 19 -2.32 -13.81 10.29
N SER A 20 -1.19 -13.94 9.59
CA SER A 20 -0.23 -12.85 9.42
C SER A 20 -0.57 -12.15 8.12
N ALA A 21 -0.45 -10.81 8.11
CA ALA A 21 -0.52 -10.08 6.86
C ALA A 21 0.81 -10.28 6.12
N ASP A 22 0.81 -10.91 4.93
CA ASP A 22 2.01 -11.01 4.11
C ASP A 22 2.08 -9.81 3.15
N LEU A 23 3.30 -9.34 2.87
CA LEU A 23 3.54 -8.23 1.97
C LEU A 23 3.54 -8.71 0.51
N VAL A 24 2.57 -8.25 -0.27
CA VAL A 24 2.46 -8.53 -1.70
C VAL A 24 3.52 -7.73 -2.46
N CYS A 25 3.51 -6.41 -2.33
CA CYS A 25 4.56 -5.55 -2.89
C CYS A 25 4.68 -4.26 -2.07
N GLY A 26 5.88 -3.68 -2.04
CA GLY A 26 6.14 -2.47 -1.28
C GLY A 26 7.20 -1.57 -1.92
N TRP A 27 6.93 -0.26 -1.92
CA TRP A 27 7.86 0.78 -2.34
C TRP A 27 8.31 1.61 -1.14
N THR A 28 9.54 1.39 -0.67
CA THR A 28 10.18 2.21 0.38
C THR A 28 10.98 3.38 -0.20
N MET A 29 10.94 3.52 -1.53
CA MET A 29 11.68 4.52 -2.29
C MET A 29 13.19 4.48 -2.06
N ALA A 30 13.80 3.29 -2.06
CA ALA A 30 15.22 3.12 -1.72
C ALA A 30 16.23 3.79 -2.68
N THR A 31 15.80 4.21 -3.87
CA THR A 31 16.66 4.75 -4.92
C THR A 31 16.24 6.17 -5.29
N ALA A 32 17.19 7.10 -5.27
CA ALA A 32 16.91 8.46 -5.73
C ALA A 32 16.69 8.48 -7.25
N ILE A 33 15.85 9.41 -7.70
CA ILE A 33 15.79 9.78 -9.12
C ILE A 33 17.20 10.23 -9.56
N PRO A 34 17.85 9.55 -10.53
CA PRO A 34 19.28 9.74 -10.82
C PRO A 34 19.69 11.16 -11.23
N ALA A 35 18.77 11.92 -11.83
CA ALA A 35 18.92 13.34 -12.13
C ALA A 35 17.53 13.99 -12.15
N LEU A 36 17.47 15.30 -11.87
CA LEU A 36 16.21 16.05 -11.87
C LEU A 36 15.52 15.89 -13.23
N THR A 37 14.42 15.13 -13.24
CA THR A 37 13.76 14.68 -14.47
C THR A 37 12.55 15.56 -14.68
N THR A 38 12.36 16.07 -15.90
CA THR A 38 11.21 16.91 -16.26
C THR A 38 10.38 16.21 -17.34
N GLY A 39 9.06 16.20 -17.21
CA GLY A 39 8.17 15.63 -18.22
C GLY A 39 6.76 15.35 -17.71
N VAL A 40 5.90 14.88 -18.61
CA VAL A 40 4.50 14.53 -18.31
C VAL A 40 4.32 13.19 -17.60
N SER A 41 5.39 12.41 -17.49
CA SER A 41 5.32 11.10 -16.86
C SER A 41 6.67 10.71 -16.29
N TYR A 42 6.65 9.91 -15.22
CA TYR A 42 7.85 9.31 -14.66
C TYR A 42 7.56 7.88 -14.21
N ASN A 43 8.42 6.95 -14.62
CA ASN A 43 8.39 5.57 -14.14
C ASN A 43 9.47 5.44 -13.07
N TYR A 44 9.05 5.31 -11.82
CA TYR A 44 9.96 5.11 -10.70
C TYR A 44 10.55 3.70 -10.72
N GLY A 45 9.70 2.70 -11.01
CA GLY A 45 10.12 1.30 -11.15
C GLY A 45 9.37 0.34 -10.25
N ALA A 46 9.85 -0.90 -10.23
CA ALA A 46 9.29 -1.98 -9.43
C ALA A 46 9.43 -1.72 -7.92
N ALA A 47 8.56 -2.35 -7.14
CA ALA A 47 8.66 -2.42 -5.70
C ALA A 47 10.00 -3.06 -5.28
N ASP A 48 10.52 -2.62 -4.14
CA ASP A 48 11.75 -3.15 -3.54
C ASP A 48 11.48 -4.19 -2.44
N LEU A 49 10.22 -4.37 -2.06
CA LEU A 49 9.78 -5.35 -1.07
C LEU A 49 8.60 -6.20 -1.58
N GLY A 50 8.40 -7.35 -0.95
CA GLY A 50 7.25 -8.25 -1.18
C GLY A 50 7.48 -9.29 -2.28
N THR A 51 6.64 -10.33 -2.30
CA THR A 51 6.76 -11.46 -3.23
C THR A 51 6.36 -11.10 -4.67
N GLY A 52 5.48 -10.12 -4.82
CA GLY A 52 5.04 -9.51 -6.07
C GLY A 52 5.84 -8.29 -6.50
N ALA A 53 7.05 -8.08 -5.93
CA ALA A 53 7.92 -6.98 -6.31
C ALA A 53 8.26 -7.01 -7.82
N ALA A 54 8.68 -8.17 -8.32
CA ALA A 54 8.96 -8.36 -9.74
C ALA A 54 7.69 -8.22 -10.58
N GLY A 55 7.73 -7.36 -11.61
CA GLY A 55 6.59 -7.09 -12.48
C GLY A 55 5.62 -6.02 -11.96
N SER A 56 5.84 -5.50 -10.75
CA SER A 56 5.14 -4.31 -10.27
C SER A 56 5.74 -3.02 -10.86
N MET A 57 5.01 -1.91 -10.76
CA MET A 57 5.47 -0.61 -11.23
C MET A 57 4.86 0.52 -10.40
N LEU A 58 5.69 1.44 -9.89
CA LEU A 58 5.27 2.77 -9.47
C LEU A 58 5.59 3.76 -10.59
N SER A 59 4.61 4.60 -10.90
CA SER A 59 4.69 5.63 -11.93
C SER A 59 3.92 6.88 -11.55
N SER A 60 4.11 7.94 -12.32
CA SER A 60 3.38 9.19 -12.20
C SER A 60 3.00 9.71 -13.59
N ALA A 61 1.86 10.38 -13.67
CA ALA A 61 1.38 11.07 -14.86
C ALA A 61 0.89 12.48 -14.50
N HIS A 62 1.28 13.45 -15.32
CA HIS A 62 0.94 14.86 -15.18
C HIS A 62 0.56 15.47 -16.53
N ALA A 63 -0.34 16.46 -16.52
CA ALA A 63 -0.67 17.22 -17.72
C ALA A 63 0.47 18.16 -18.17
N ALA A 64 1.24 18.70 -17.21
CA ALA A 64 2.27 19.69 -17.48
C ALA A 64 3.60 19.05 -17.89
N ALA A 65 4.11 19.39 -19.08
CA ALA A 65 5.45 18.95 -19.50
C ALA A 65 6.57 19.55 -18.64
N ALA A 66 6.29 20.62 -17.89
CA ALA A 66 7.22 21.26 -16.95
C ALA A 66 7.26 20.58 -15.57
N THR A 67 6.49 19.52 -15.33
CA THR A 67 6.54 18.76 -14.07
C THR A 67 7.95 18.24 -13.83
N THR A 68 8.54 18.62 -12.71
CA THR A 68 9.85 18.15 -12.25
C THR A 68 9.67 17.08 -11.19
N TYR A 69 10.32 15.95 -11.37
CA TYR A 69 10.38 14.84 -10.43
C TYR A 69 11.67 14.89 -9.63
N SER A 70 11.57 14.61 -8.32
CA SER A 70 12.70 14.63 -7.38
C SER A 70 12.55 13.57 -6.28
N SER A 71 13.65 13.31 -5.57
CA SER A 71 13.72 12.39 -4.43
C SER A 71 14.19 13.09 -3.14
N PRO A 72 13.37 13.95 -2.53
CA PRO A 72 13.65 14.46 -1.19
C PRO A 72 13.54 13.34 -0.15
N ALA A 73 13.91 13.63 1.12
CA ALA A 73 13.73 12.69 2.23
C ALA A 73 12.32 12.08 2.30
N GLY A 74 12.21 10.84 2.75
CA GLY A 74 10.94 10.13 2.97
C GLY A 74 10.39 10.29 4.40
N ASN A 75 9.36 9.54 4.74
CA ASN A 75 8.76 9.45 6.09
C ASN A 75 9.35 8.24 6.83
N GLY A 76 10.54 8.41 7.40
CA GLY A 76 11.33 7.31 7.95
C GLY A 76 12.04 6.44 6.91
N SER A 77 12.00 6.83 5.63
CA SER A 77 12.77 6.21 4.54
C SER A 77 13.78 7.21 3.96
N THR A 78 14.76 6.70 3.20
CA THR A 78 15.83 7.52 2.63
C THR A 78 15.29 8.58 1.65
N TYR A 79 14.31 8.23 0.82
CA TYR A 79 13.73 9.12 -0.18
C TYR A 79 12.21 9.03 -0.22
N SER A 80 11.56 9.99 -0.87
CA SER A 80 10.17 9.90 -1.31
C SER A 80 10.08 10.23 -2.79
N LEU A 81 9.01 9.82 -3.46
CA LEU A 81 8.72 10.30 -4.81
C LEU A 81 8.00 11.64 -4.71
N SER A 82 8.60 12.69 -5.28
CA SER A 82 8.06 14.05 -5.26
C SER A 82 7.93 14.64 -6.65
N SER A 83 6.83 15.34 -6.90
CA SER A 83 6.61 16.13 -8.12
C SER A 83 5.90 17.46 -7.84
N ASN A 84 5.91 18.36 -8.83
CA ASN A 84 5.24 19.66 -8.80
C ASN A 84 4.28 19.86 -9.99
N ASN A 85 3.81 21.09 -10.26
CA ASN A 85 2.91 21.42 -11.37
C ASN A 85 1.59 20.61 -11.38
N TRP A 86 0.99 20.40 -10.21
CA TRP A 86 -0.23 19.60 -10.06
C TRP A 86 -1.46 20.27 -10.65
N THR A 87 -2.11 19.58 -11.57
CA THR A 87 -3.46 19.83 -12.10
C THR A 87 -4.41 18.73 -11.63
N MET A 88 -5.71 19.05 -11.52
CA MET A 88 -6.73 18.04 -11.25
C MET A 88 -6.60 16.86 -12.24
N GLY A 89 -6.55 15.63 -11.73
CA GLY A 89 -6.34 14.40 -12.51
C GLY A 89 -4.89 13.91 -12.60
N ASP A 90 -3.91 14.76 -12.29
CA ASP A 90 -2.51 14.34 -12.15
C ASP A 90 -2.38 13.32 -11.02
N ASN A 91 -1.48 12.35 -11.16
CA ASN A 91 -1.46 11.22 -10.26
C ASN A 91 -0.10 10.54 -10.05
N TYR A 92 -0.04 9.83 -8.94
CA TYR A 92 0.84 8.67 -8.75
C TYR A 92 0.03 7.39 -8.95
N GLN A 93 0.66 6.34 -9.46
CA GLN A 93 -0.01 5.08 -9.73
C GLN A 93 0.92 3.89 -9.47
N VAL A 94 0.42 2.90 -8.75
CA VAL A 94 1.05 1.58 -8.65
C VAL A 94 0.28 0.57 -9.50
N ALA A 95 1.00 -0.34 -10.13
CA ALA A 95 0.48 -1.51 -10.83
C ALA A 95 1.16 -2.76 -10.29
N PHE A 96 0.40 -3.82 -10.01
CA PHE A 96 0.91 -5.06 -9.42
C PHE A 96 -0.03 -6.24 -9.70
N SER A 97 0.47 -7.46 -9.52
CA SER A 97 -0.33 -8.68 -9.57
C SER A 97 -0.81 -9.07 -8.18
N THR A 98 -2.05 -9.53 -8.09
CA THR A 98 -2.66 -10.08 -6.88
C THR A 98 -2.94 -11.58 -7.01
N VAL A 99 -2.40 -12.24 -8.04
CA VAL A 99 -2.53 -13.69 -8.24
C VAL A 99 -2.11 -14.44 -6.97
N GLY A 100 -2.99 -15.32 -6.49
CA GLY A 100 -2.78 -16.09 -5.26
C GLY A 100 -2.93 -15.29 -3.96
N SER A 101 -3.34 -14.02 -4.00
CA SER A 101 -3.61 -13.19 -2.82
C SER A 101 -5.10 -12.90 -2.61
N ALA A 102 -5.49 -12.81 -1.35
CA ALA A 102 -6.84 -12.45 -0.89
C ALA A 102 -6.78 -11.57 0.37
N GLY A 103 -7.88 -10.89 0.70
CA GLY A 103 -7.95 -9.98 1.85
C GLY A 103 -6.99 -8.80 1.72
N LEU A 104 -6.95 -8.17 0.54
CA LEU A 104 -5.95 -7.17 0.19
C LEU A 104 -6.23 -5.79 0.78
N SER A 105 -5.18 -5.11 1.22
CA SER A 105 -5.20 -3.70 1.59
C SER A 105 -3.98 -2.99 1.02
N ILE A 106 -4.11 -1.69 0.81
CA ILE A 106 -2.99 -0.80 0.46
C ILE A 106 -2.86 0.30 1.51
N SER A 107 -1.64 0.58 1.91
CA SER A 107 -1.28 1.77 2.69
C SER A 107 -0.22 2.59 1.98
N TRP A 108 -0.18 3.89 2.24
CA TRP A 108 0.84 4.79 1.72
C TRP A 108 0.99 6.00 2.62
N ASP A 109 2.18 6.59 2.62
CA ASP A 109 2.45 7.86 3.28
C ASP A 109 2.42 9.00 2.25
N GLN A 110 1.76 10.11 2.58
CA GLN A 110 1.68 11.25 1.67
C GLN A 110 1.76 12.59 2.39
N THR A 111 2.47 13.55 1.81
CA THR A 111 2.48 14.95 2.27
C THR A 111 2.54 15.94 1.11
N ARG A 112 2.37 17.22 1.44
CA ARG A 112 2.39 18.36 0.51
C ARG A 112 3.22 19.51 1.03
N SER A 113 3.65 20.39 0.12
CA SER A 113 4.07 21.75 0.51
C SER A 113 2.85 22.65 0.75
N GLY A 114 3.08 23.85 1.29
CA GLY A 114 2.00 24.80 1.57
C GLY A 114 1.18 25.22 0.34
N THR A 115 1.78 25.17 -0.84
CA THR A 115 1.10 25.46 -2.12
C THR A 115 0.82 24.21 -2.96
N GLY A 116 1.17 23.01 -2.47
CA GLY A 116 0.88 21.74 -3.16
C GLY A 116 -0.57 21.28 -3.00
N PRO A 117 -1.00 20.22 -3.71
CA PRO A 117 -2.38 19.74 -3.70
C PRO A 117 -2.79 19.20 -2.33
N ALA A 118 -3.95 19.67 -1.85
CA ALA A 118 -4.47 19.38 -0.51
C ALA A 118 -5.36 18.16 -0.45
N THR A 119 -5.89 17.69 -1.57
CA THR A 119 -6.91 16.63 -1.64
C THR A 119 -6.67 15.71 -2.83
N PHE A 120 -6.92 14.42 -2.60
CA PHE A 120 -6.74 13.36 -3.59
C PHE A 120 -7.88 12.35 -3.49
N ASP A 121 -8.06 11.58 -4.57
CA ASP A 121 -8.83 10.35 -4.60
C ASP A 121 -7.86 9.16 -4.73
N ALA A 122 -8.13 8.07 -4.01
CA ALA A 122 -7.52 6.76 -4.30
C ALA A 122 -8.51 5.96 -5.13
N LEU A 123 -8.09 5.57 -6.33
CA LEU A 123 -8.88 4.88 -7.33
C LEU A 123 -8.32 3.49 -7.59
N LEU A 124 -9.19 2.48 -7.71
CA LEU A 124 -8.85 1.12 -8.08
C LEU A 124 -9.21 0.85 -9.53
N SER A 125 -8.34 0.15 -10.23
CA SER A 125 -8.65 -0.53 -11.48
C SER A 125 -8.28 -2.00 -11.37
N ILE A 126 -9.20 -2.86 -11.81
CA ILE A 126 -9.06 -4.32 -11.84
C ILE A 126 -8.93 -4.86 -13.28
N ASP A 127 -8.81 -3.96 -14.25
CA ASP A 127 -8.80 -4.25 -15.68
C ASP A 127 -7.63 -3.56 -16.42
N GLY A 128 -6.51 -3.38 -15.72
CA GLY A 128 -5.30 -2.78 -16.30
C GLY A 128 -5.42 -1.29 -16.63
N GLY A 129 -6.35 -0.59 -15.98
CA GLY A 129 -6.53 0.86 -16.08
C GLY A 129 -7.64 1.32 -17.03
N ALA A 130 -8.47 0.41 -17.54
CA ALA A 130 -9.56 0.74 -18.45
C ALA A 130 -10.76 1.37 -17.71
N THR A 131 -11.10 0.86 -16.53
CA THR A 131 -12.12 1.42 -15.64
C THR A 131 -11.56 1.69 -14.24
N TRP A 132 -12.16 2.67 -13.55
CA TRP A 132 -11.71 3.14 -12.24
C TRP A 132 -12.88 3.28 -11.27
N THR A 133 -12.72 2.73 -10.06
CA THR A 133 -13.66 2.85 -8.94
C THR A 133 -13.01 3.58 -7.78
N ASN A 134 -13.79 4.34 -6.99
CA ASN A 134 -13.27 5.06 -5.84
C ASN A 134 -13.06 4.11 -4.65
N LEU A 135 -11.82 4.01 -4.17
CA LEU A 135 -11.49 3.39 -2.88
C LEU A 135 -11.64 4.38 -1.73
N LEU A 136 -11.12 5.59 -1.92
CA LEU A 136 -11.16 6.66 -0.92
C LEU A 136 -11.26 8.01 -1.63
N ALA A 137 -12.42 8.64 -1.56
CA ALA A 137 -12.67 9.91 -2.24
C ALA A 137 -12.32 11.11 -1.34
N GLY A 138 -11.68 12.12 -1.92
CA GLY A 138 -11.45 13.45 -1.34
C GLY A 138 -10.63 13.45 -0.06
N TYR A 139 -9.73 12.49 0.14
CA TYR A 139 -8.92 12.45 1.37
C TYR A 139 -7.95 13.63 1.41
N SER A 140 -7.77 14.19 2.61
CA SER A 140 -6.90 15.33 2.82
C SER A 140 -5.45 14.90 2.97
N ILE A 141 -4.55 15.72 2.43
CA ILE A 141 -3.10 15.55 2.57
C ILE A 141 -2.57 16.52 3.61
N VAL A 142 -1.97 15.98 4.65
CA VAL A 142 -1.35 16.78 5.72
C VAL A 142 -0.10 17.48 5.17
N GLN A 143 0.00 18.78 5.42
CA GLN A 143 1.23 19.54 5.20
C GLN A 143 2.21 19.25 6.34
N ALA A 144 3.37 18.69 6.02
CA ALA A 144 4.38 18.35 7.03
C ALA A 144 4.84 19.59 7.82
N GLY A 145 4.97 19.43 9.14
CA GLY A 145 5.40 20.48 10.06
C GLY A 145 4.44 21.67 10.23
N LEU A 146 3.23 21.61 9.67
CA LEU A 146 2.24 22.68 9.86
C LEU A 146 1.68 22.63 11.30
N MET A 147 1.62 23.79 11.95
CA MET A 147 1.04 23.88 13.29
C MET A 147 -0.41 23.40 13.31
N GLY A 148 -0.76 22.57 14.30
CA GLY A 148 -2.12 22.06 14.49
C GLY A 148 -2.46 20.77 13.75
N THR A 149 -1.55 20.20 12.95
CA THR A 149 -1.79 18.92 12.25
C THR A 149 -1.38 17.69 13.07
N GLY A 150 -0.72 17.86 14.21
CA GLY A 150 -0.19 16.75 15.01
C GLY A 150 1.00 16.02 14.37
N THR A 151 1.53 16.52 13.25
CA THR A 151 2.71 15.99 12.58
C THR A 151 3.90 16.92 12.71
N THR A 152 5.11 16.37 12.77
CA THR A 152 6.36 17.11 12.69
C THR A 152 6.85 17.21 11.25
N SER A 153 8.09 17.68 11.05
CA SER A 153 8.72 17.73 9.72
C SER A 153 8.85 16.33 9.10
N TRP A 154 8.64 16.25 7.80
CA TRP A 154 8.86 15.04 6.99
C TRP A 154 10.36 14.76 6.89
N ASN A 155 10.83 13.60 7.36
CA ASN A 155 12.25 13.31 7.55
C ASN A 155 12.58 11.80 7.51
N THR A 156 13.85 11.48 7.24
CA THR A 156 14.35 10.12 7.05
C THR A 156 14.43 9.26 8.32
N VAL A 157 14.21 9.84 9.51
CA VAL A 157 14.49 9.18 10.80
C VAL A 157 13.22 8.67 11.46
N THR A 158 12.15 9.46 11.43
CA THR A 158 10.91 9.16 12.14
C THR A 158 9.78 8.93 11.15
N ASN A 159 9.33 7.69 11.04
CA ASN A 159 8.06 7.39 10.40
C ASN A 159 6.91 7.91 11.27
N GLN A 160 6.02 8.71 10.67
CA GLN A 160 4.88 9.31 11.34
C GLN A 160 3.58 8.83 10.70
N VAL A 161 2.78 8.11 11.48
CA VAL A 161 1.48 7.54 11.06
C VAL A 161 0.46 8.62 10.66
N GLY A 162 0.64 9.87 11.12
CA GLY A 162 -0.22 10.99 10.71
C GLY A 162 -0.17 11.33 9.21
N PHE A 163 0.77 10.75 8.46
CA PHE A 163 0.83 10.84 7.00
C PHE A 163 0.28 9.60 6.29
N THR A 164 -0.02 8.54 7.04
CA THR A 164 -0.39 7.23 6.50
C THR A 164 -1.88 7.16 6.21
N GLN A 165 -2.20 6.76 5.00
CA GLN A 165 -3.54 6.37 4.59
C GLN A 165 -3.57 4.86 4.40
N THR A 166 -4.69 4.21 4.73
CA THR A 166 -4.89 2.77 4.52
C THR A 166 -6.31 2.52 4.02
N VAL A 167 -6.46 1.68 2.99
CA VAL A 167 -7.77 1.26 2.46
C VAL A 167 -7.73 -0.21 2.02
N ALA A 168 -8.83 -0.91 2.25
CA ALA A 168 -9.03 -2.25 1.70
C ALA A 168 -9.31 -2.18 0.20
N LEU A 169 -8.75 -3.10 -0.60
CA LEU A 169 -8.97 -3.12 -2.05
C LEU A 169 -10.29 -3.80 -2.44
N GLY A 170 -10.89 -4.57 -1.53
CA GLY A 170 -12.12 -5.32 -1.79
C GLY A 170 -11.88 -6.66 -2.48
N LEU A 171 -12.94 -7.49 -2.52
CA LEU A 171 -12.87 -8.86 -3.03
C LEU A 171 -12.62 -8.92 -4.55
N ASP A 172 -13.06 -7.90 -5.29
CA ASP A 172 -12.91 -7.85 -6.75
C ASP A 172 -11.45 -7.62 -7.18
N ALA A 173 -10.57 -7.21 -6.27
CA ALA A 173 -9.14 -7.03 -6.53
C ALA A 173 -8.31 -8.31 -6.30
N GLU A 174 -8.93 -9.42 -5.90
CA GLU A 174 -8.25 -10.66 -5.53
C GLU A 174 -7.94 -11.53 -6.75
N ASN A 175 -6.77 -12.20 -6.73
CA ASN A 175 -6.36 -13.17 -7.74
C ASN A 175 -6.35 -12.65 -9.19
N LEU A 176 -5.92 -11.41 -9.40
CA LEU A 176 -5.85 -10.75 -10.71
C LEU A 176 -4.40 -10.51 -11.15
N ALA A 177 -4.17 -10.52 -12.45
CA ALA A 177 -2.82 -10.36 -13.01
C ALA A 177 -2.37 -8.88 -13.10
N ASP A 178 -3.29 -7.93 -13.25
CA ASP A 178 -3.00 -6.49 -13.33
C ASP A 178 -4.05 -5.71 -12.54
N VAL A 179 -3.68 -5.33 -11.32
CA VAL A 179 -4.42 -4.41 -10.45
C VAL A 179 -3.65 -3.11 -10.39
N ARG A 180 -4.37 -1.99 -10.44
CA ARG A 180 -3.78 -0.66 -10.34
C ARG A 180 -4.46 0.17 -9.28
N VAL A 181 -3.67 0.91 -8.51
CA VAL A 181 -4.17 1.93 -7.59
C VAL A 181 -3.59 3.27 -8.00
N ARG A 182 -4.46 4.26 -8.18
CA ARG A 182 -4.10 5.62 -8.57
C ARG A 182 -4.44 6.60 -7.46
N PHE A 183 -3.48 7.42 -7.09
CA PHE A 183 -3.63 8.55 -6.17
C PHE A 183 -3.75 9.82 -7.02
N SER A 184 -4.97 10.23 -7.31
CA SER A 184 -5.29 11.32 -8.24
C SER A 184 -5.58 12.61 -7.52
N SER A 185 -4.94 13.71 -7.91
CA SER A 185 -5.22 15.01 -7.32
C SER A 185 -6.60 15.49 -7.73
N THR A 186 -7.35 16.06 -6.79
CA THR A 186 -8.67 16.65 -7.04
C THR A 186 -8.61 18.17 -7.19
N VAL A 187 -7.41 18.76 -7.23
CA VAL A 187 -7.22 20.21 -7.30
C VAL A 187 -6.08 20.59 -8.23
N THR A 188 -6.19 21.77 -8.83
CA THR A 188 -5.08 22.42 -9.53
C THR A 188 -4.39 23.37 -8.56
N THR A 189 -3.05 23.38 -8.56
CA THR A 189 -2.25 24.18 -7.63
C THR A 189 -1.21 25.04 -8.32
N ALA A 190 -0.51 25.86 -7.54
CA ALA A 190 0.60 26.67 -8.06
C ALA A 190 1.73 25.78 -8.57
N ALA A 191 2.45 26.22 -9.61
CA ALA A 191 3.50 25.45 -10.27
C ALA A 191 4.58 24.90 -9.31
N ALA A 192 4.96 25.67 -8.29
CA ALA A 192 5.95 25.28 -7.29
C ALA A 192 5.39 24.40 -6.15
N GLY A 193 4.07 24.20 -6.11
CA GLY A 193 3.41 23.32 -5.15
C GLY A 193 3.84 21.88 -5.37
N THR A 194 4.26 21.19 -4.31
CA THR A 194 4.77 19.81 -4.39
C THR A 194 3.89 18.87 -3.59
N ASN A 195 3.84 17.62 -4.03
CA ASN A 195 3.32 16.50 -3.25
C ASN A 195 4.35 15.38 -3.24
N ARG A 196 4.43 14.66 -2.13
CA ARG A 196 5.37 13.57 -1.90
C ARG A 196 4.59 12.34 -1.49
N ILE A 197 4.93 11.19 -2.08
CA ILE A 197 4.40 9.88 -1.70
C ILE A 197 5.55 8.93 -1.37
N ASP A 198 5.32 8.06 -0.40
CA ASP A 198 6.33 7.16 0.16
C ASP A 198 5.66 5.95 0.82
N ASN A 199 6.46 4.93 1.18
CA ASN A 199 6.03 3.75 1.94
C ASN A 199 4.72 3.12 1.43
N ILE A 200 4.60 2.94 0.11
CA ILE A 200 3.41 2.32 -0.48
C ILE A 200 3.50 0.82 -0.24
N MET A 201 2.57 0.23 0.50
CA MET A 201 2.59 -1.18 0.88
C MET A 201 1.25 -1.83 0.52
N VAL A 202 1.30 -2.91 -0.26
CA VAL A 202 0.15 -3.78 -0.52
C VAL A 202 0.32 -5.04 0.30
N THR A 203 -0.61 -5.29 1.21
CA THR A 203 -0.62 -6.47 2.08
C THR A 203 -1.82 -7.35 1.77
N ASN A 204 -1.68 -8.64 2.03
CA ASN A 204 -2.77 -9.60 2.02
C ASN A 204 -3.02 -10.12 3.44
N ASN A 205 -4.23 -10.60 3.72
CA ASN A 205 -4.56 -11.26 4.98
C ASN A 205 -4.96 -12.71 4.67
N ILE A 206 -3.99 -13.54 4.27
CA ILE A 206 -4.24 -14.97 4.09
C ILE A 206 -4.02 -15.66 5.45
N PRO A 207 -4.97 -16.46 5.97
CA PRO A 207 -4.69 -17.33 7.09
C PRO A 207 -3.55 -18.27 6.71
N SER A 208 -2.47 -18.28 7.50
CA SER A 208 -1.33 -19.16 7.23
C SER A 208 -1.80 -20.62 7.06
N PRO A 209 -1.12 -21.46 6.26
CA PRO A 209 -1.55 -22.84 6.01
C PRO A 209 -1.82 -23.67 7.30
N GLY A 210 -1.19 -23.32 8.42
CA GLY A 210 -1.45 -23.91 9.73
C GLY A 210 -2.85 -23.61 10.30
N ALA A 211 -3.42 -22.43 10.00
CA ALA A 211 -4.77 -22.04 10.41
C ALA A 211 -5.85 -22.87 9.69
N ILE A 212 -5.64 -23.18 8.40
CA ILE A 212 -6.54 -24.02 7.60
C ILE A 212 -6.48 -25.49 8.07
N ALA A 213 -5.28 -26.00 8.38
CA ALA A 213 -5.10 -27.36 8.90
C ALA A 213 -5.83 -27.56 10.25
N LEU A 214 -5.89 -26.54 11.10
CA LEU A 214 -6.60 -26.60 12.39
C LEU A 214 -8.12 -26.67 12.23
N LEU A 215 -8.70 -25.91 11.29
CA LEU A 215 -10.13 -26.00 10.97
C LEU A 215 -10.52 -27.38 10.45
N GLY A 216 -9.68 -27.96 9.58
CA GLY A 216 -9.85 -29.33 9.09
C GLY A 216 -9.79 -30.38 10.20
N LEU A 217 -8.85 -30.24 11.15
CA LEU A 217 -8.72 -31.16 12.28
C LEU A 217 -9.87 -31.03 13.29
N ALA A 218 -10.32 -29.81 13.58
CA ALA A 218 -11.49 -29.57 14.45
C ALA A 218 -12.76 -30.20 13.87
N GLY A 219 -12.97 -30.09 12.55
CA GLY A 219 -14.06 -30.77 11.84
C GLY A 219 -13.95 -32.29 11.92
N LEU A 220 -12.74 -32.85 11.79
CA LEU A 220 -12.50 -34.30 11.88
C LEU A 220 -12.72 -34.85 13.30
N VAL A 221 -12.31 -34.11 14.33
CA VAL A 221 -12.51 -34.47 15.75
C VAL A 221 -13.99 -34.37 16.14
N ALA A 222 -14.71 -33.36 15.65
CA ALA A 222 -16.16 -33.24 15.87
C ALA A 222 -16.95 -34.37 15.20
N ARG A 223 -16.51 -34.82 14.01
CA ARG A 223 -17.13 -35.95 13.30
C ARG A 223 -16.88 -37.30 13.98
N ARG A 224 -15.77 -37.47 14.69
CA ARG A 224 -15.45 -38.69 15.47
C ARG A 224 -16.20 -38.79 16.80
N ARG A 225 -16.87 -37.73 17.25
CA ARG A 225 -17.65 -37.69 18.50
C ARG A 225 -19.16 -37.88 18.28
N ARG A 226 -19.60 -38.23 17.07
CA ARG A 226 -20.97 -38.68 16.77
C ARG A 226 -20.96 -40.17 16.46
#